data_AF-A0A2I0PC42-F1
#
_entry.id   AF-A0A2I0PC42-F1
#
_cell.length_a   1.000
_cell.length_b   1.000
_cell.length_c   1.000
_cell.angle_alpha   90.00
_cell.angle_beta   90.00
_cell.angle_gamma   90.00
#
_symmetry.space_group_name_H-M   'P 1'
#
loop_
_entity.id
_entity.type
_entity.pdbx_description
1 polymer ?
#
loop_
_entity_poly.entity_id
_entity_poly.type
_entity_poly.pdbx_seq_one_letter_code
_entity_poly.pdbx_strand_id
1 'polypeptide(L)'
;MNGIVFHKNHRIGWHHSRHTYLVDVGCDIEIRELEISDLFEDRLLDPPHPSTRYFEIEIDEIQSGGSRSFVFKNIWPVRARRKPDWHILKFRIRRGSWMITERIRSESKTSETQWIYSDDFNMLFISSGGRHDGAMLASLIVEKLHAIAQSIRSGSPLLSEFENQQSCRSAFGEIFADGVEGAFRDTGVYRQHASAISAELAAGNPRHAESGINGNHGRAVMSNQQAADLAVDINQIEELQDLSWLND
;
A
#
# COMPACT_ATOMS: atom_id res chain seq x y z
N MET A 1 -7.72 -4.77 27.12
CA MET A 1 -7.33 -5.81 26.15
C MET A 1 -8.51 -6.10 25.23
N ASN A 2 -8.67 -5.27 24.20
CA ASN A 2 -9.46 -5.59 23.00
C ASN A 2 -8.41 -5.75 21.89
N GLY A 3 -8.44 -6.84 21.15
CA GLY A 3 -7.36 -7.17 20.24
C GLY A 3 -7.69 -8.48 19.56
N ILE A 4 -7.09 -9.58 19.97
CA ILE A 4 -7.31 -10.89 19.34
C ILE A 4 -8.46 -11.64 20.04
N VAL A 5 -9.52 -11.97 19.30
CA VAL A 5 -10.67 -12.74 19.82
C VAL A 5 -10.65 -14.20 19.41
N PHE A 6 -9.85 -14.54 18.40
CA PHE A 6 -9.65 -15.91 17.94
C PHE A 6 -8.27 -16.06 17.31
N HIS A 7 -7.65 -17.22 17.53
CA HIS A 7 -6.41 -17.62 16.88
C HIS A 7 -6.53 -19.08 16.45
N LYS A 8 -6.13 -19.36 15.22
CA LYS A 8 -6.01 -20.70 14.67
C LYS A 8 -4.64 -20.85 14.01
N ASN A 9 -4.01 -21.99 14.23
CA ASN A 9 -2.82 -22.40 13.49
C ASN A 9 -3.20 -23.52 12.51
N HIS A 10 -2.74 -23.43 11.28
CA HIS A 10 -2.83 -24.47 10.28
C HIS A 10 -1.46 -24.79 9.69
N ARG A 11 -1.04 -26.06 9.75
CA ARG A 11 0.20 -26.51 9.13
C ARG A 11 0.03 -26.58 7.61
N ILE A 12 0.80 -25.79 6.87
CA ILE A 12 0.77 -25.75 5.39
C ILE A 12 1.86 -26.64 4.79
N GLY A 13 2.99 -26.81 5.50
CA GLY A 13 4.09 -27.64 5.05
C GLY A 13 4.87 -28.24 6.22
N TRP A 14 5.91 -29.00 5.90
CA TRP A 14 6.71 -29.67 6.92
C TRP A 14 7.35 -28.66 7.90
N HIS A 15 7.78 -27.52 7.36
CA HIS A 15 8.46 -26.43 8.05
C HIS A 15 7.68 -25.11 7.99
N HIS A 16 6.37 -25.16 7.68
CA HIS A 16 5.59 -23.97 7.40
C HIS A 16 4.20 -24.09 8.03
N SER A 17 3.84 -23.13 8.86
CA SER A 17 2.54 -23.03 9.48
C SER A 17 1.95 -21.65 9.25
N ARG A 18 0.64 -21.53 9.12
CA ARG A 18 -0.08 -20.26 9.04
C ARG A 18 -0.90 -20.02 10.29
N HIS A 19 -0.69 -18.86 10.86
CA HIS A 19 -1.41 -18.32 11.98
C HIS A 19 -2.47 -17.37 11.44
N THR A 20 -3.73 -17.68 11.71
CA THR A 20 -4.86 -16.81 11.42
C THR A 20 -5.38 -16.24 12.73
N TYR A 21 -5.30 -14.92 12.87
CA TYR A 21 -5.84 -14.18 14.00
C TYR A 21 -7.12 -13.45 13.57
N LEU A 22 -8.14 -13.45 14.42
CA LEU A 22 -9.29 -12.58 14.28
C LEU A 22 -9.17 -11.48 15.33
N VAL A 23 -9.16 -10.24 14.88
CA VAL A 23 -9.06 -9.06 15.72
C VAL A 23 -10.39 -8.33 15.78
N ASP A 24 -10.76 -7.90 16.98
CA ASP A 24 -11.95 -7.09 17.27
C ASP A 24 -11.50 -5.66 17.64
N VAL A 25 -11.84 -4.68 16.79
CA VAL A 25 -11.49 -3.27 17.02
C VAL A 25 -12.49 -2.52 17.92
N GLY A 26 -13.53 -3.23 18.40
CA GLY A 26 -14.50 -2.78 19.41
C GLY A 26 -15.81 -2.22 18.84
N CYS A 27 -15.77 -1.60 17.66
CA CYS A 27 -16.91 -0.98 16.99
C CYS A 27 -16.81 -1.17 15.47
N ASP A 28 -17.91 -0.99 14.75
CA ASP A 28 -17.86 -0.94 13.29
C ASP A 28 -17.15 0.34 12.84
N ILE A 29 -16.19 0.18 11.93
CA ILE A 29 -15.50 1.26 11.24
C ILE A 29 -15.74 1.13 9.73
N GLU A 30 -15.77 2.27 9.06
CA GLU A 30 -15.90 2.35 7.61
C GLU A 30 -14.59 1.92 6.92
N ILE A 31 -14.71 1.10 5.88
CA ILE A 31 -13.59 0.50 5.14
C ILE A 31 -13.49 1.20 3.79
N ARG A 32 -12.62 2.21 3.71
CA ARG A 32 -12.29 2.85 2.43
C ARG A 32 -11.49 1.87 1.56
N GLU A 33 -11.97 1.68 0.35
CA GLU A 33 -11.46 0.68 -0.57
C GLU A 33 -10.62 1.33 -1.68
N LEU A 34 -9.51 0.68 -2.00
CA LEU A 34 -8.63 0.99 -3.12
C LEU A 34 -8.81 -0.11 -4.16
N GLU A 35 -9.09 0.26 -5.41
CA GLU A 35 -9.01 -0.65 -6.53
C GLU A 35 -7.61 -0.57 -7.15
N ILE A 36 -6.92 -1.69 -7.09
CA ILE A 36 -5.62 -1.92 -7.73
C ILE A 36 -5.90 -2.57 -9.07
N SER A 37 -5.40 -2.01 -10.16
CA SER A 37 -5.68 -2.47 -11.52
C SER A 37 -4.39 -2.73 -12.28
N ASP A 38 -4.33 -3.84 -13.00
CA ASP A 38 -3.19 -4.16 -13.88
C ASP A 38 -3.18 -3.28 -15.15
N LEU A 39 -4.33 -2.67 -15.48
CA LEU A 39 -4.57 -1.96 -16.74
C LEU A 39 -4.70 -0.44 -16.57
N PHE A 40 -4.95 0.02 -15.36
CA PHE A 40 -5.28 1.42 -15.06
C PHE A 40 -4.56 1.86 -13.78
N GLU A 41 -4.49 3.17 -13.55
CA GLU A 41 -3.98 3.68 -12.27
C GLU A 41 -4.88 3.25 -11.11
N ASP A 42 -4.23 2.98 -9.97
CA ASP A 42 -4.92 2.65 -8.73
C ASP A 42 -5.85 3.78 -8.32
N ARG A 43 -7.08 3.43 -7.95
CA ARG A 43 -8.12 4.42 -7.66
C ARG A 43 -8.82 4.15 -6.34
N LEU A 44 -9.08 5.22 -5.59
CA LEU A 44 -9.98 5.16 -4.45
C LEU A 44 -11.40 4.96 -4.96
N LEU A 45 -12.12 4.01 -4.37
CA LEU A 45 -13.54 3.83 -4.67
C LEU A 45 -14.34 4.94 -3.99
N ASP A 46 -15.42 5.39 -4.64
CA ASP A 46 -16.35 6.34 -4.04
C ASP A 46 -17.30 5.64 -3.05
N PRO A 47 -17.87 6.38 -2.07
CA PRO A 47 -18.92 5.86 -1.20
C PRO A 47 -20.13 5.29 -1.98
N PRO A 48 -20.90 4.35 -1.39
CA PRO A 48 -20.86 3.93 0.01
C PRO A 48 -19.79 2.88 0.30
N HIS A 49 -19.07 3.06 1.39
CA HIS A 49 -18.07 2.09 1.83
C HIS A 49 -18.69 1.02 2.75
N PRO A 50 -18.23 -0.23 2.68
CA PRO A 50 -18.61 -1.25 3.64
C PRO A 50 -18.06 -0.92 5.03
N SER A 51 -18.68 -1.47 6.08
CA SER A 51 -18.21 -1.33 7.45
C SER A 51 -17.93 -2.68 8.11
N THR A 52 -16.97 -2.70 9.03
CA THR A 52 -16.69 -3.88 9.86
C THR A 52 -16.07 -3.53 11.21
N ARG A 53 -16.27 -4.43 12.16
CA ARG A 53 -15.62 -4.48 13.47
C ARG A 53 -14.47 -5.49 13.55
N TYR A 54 -14.38 -6.41 12.58
CA TYR A 54 -13.45 -7.54 12.65
C TYR A 54 -12.43 -7.53 11.51
N PHE A 55 -11.20 -7.91 11.85
CA PHE A 55 -10.10 -8.06 10.90
C PHE A 55 -9.49 -9.44 11.02
N GLU A 56 -9.29 -10.11 9.89
CA GLU A 56 -8.52 -11.35 9.80
C GLU A 56 -7.08 -11.02 9.45
N ILE A 57 -6.13 -11.55 10.22
CA ILE A 57 -4.69 -11.37 9.98
C ILE A 57 -4.08 -12.75 9.71
N GLU A 58 -3.34 -12.86 8.61
CA GLU A 58 -2.56 -14.04 8.26
C GLU A 58 -1.07 -13.77 8.47
N ILE A 59 -0.42 -14.61 9.27
CA ILE A 59 1.03 -14.60 9.53
C ILE A 59 1.57 -16.01 9.29
N ASP A 60 2.61 -16.14 8.48
CA ASP A 60 3.27 -17.42 8.24
C ASP A 60 4.47 -17.59 9.17
N GLU A 61 4.53 -18.73 9.87
CA GLU A 61 5.69 -19.23 10.59
C GLU A 61 6.49 -20.15 9.67
N ILE A 62 7.76 -19.80 9.43
CA ILE A 62 8.71 -20.60 8.64
C ILE A 62 9.81 -21.09 9.58
N GLN A 63 10.03 -22.40 9.59
CA GLN A 63 11.07 -23.03 10.37
C GLN A 63 12.25 -23.38 9.46
N SER A 64 13.41 -22.76 9.67
CA SER A 64 14.61 -23.02 8.87
C SER A 64 15.84 -23.07 9.76
N GLY A 65 16.66 -24.12 9.62
CA GLY A 65 17.93 -24.25 10.34
C GLY A 65 17.81 -24.21 11.88
N GLY A 66 16.69 -24.68 12.44
CA GLY A 66 16.41 -24.61 13.89
C GLY A 66 15.88 -23.26 14.39
N SER A 67 15.82 -22.25 13.52
CA SER A 67 15.20 -20.95 13.81
C SER A 67 13.76 -20.89 13.29
N ARG A 68 12.95 -20.02 13.89
CA ARG A 68 11.59 -19.68 13.45
C ARG A 68 11.58 -18.22 13.01
N SER A 69 11.03 -17.96 11.84
CA SER A 69 10.72 -16.61 11.37
C SER A 69 9.23 -16.46 11.15
N PHE A 70 8.71 -15.26 11.40
CA PHE A 70 7.32 -14.92 11.19
C PHE A 70 7.22 -13.87 10.10
N VAL A 71 6.35 -14.10 9.14
CA VAL A 71 6.18 -13.25 7.95
C VAL A 71 4.73 -12.83 7.87
N PHE A 72 4.48 -11.51 7.90
CA PHE A 72 3.15 -10.98 7.62
C PHE A 72 2.73 -11.38 6.20
N LYS A 73 1.48 -11.81 6.04
CA LYS A 73 0.95 -12.23 4.73
C LYS A 73 -0.16 -11.31 4.26
N ASN A 74 -1.16 -11.10 5.10
CA ASN A 74 -2.29 -10.30 4.72
C ASN A 74 -3.12 -9.86 5.92
N ILE A 75 -3.92 -8.82 5.70
CA ILE A 75 -4.95 -8.34 6.60
C ILE A 75 -6.22 -8.06 5.82
N TRP A 76 -7.34 -8.64 6.27
CA TRP A 76 -8.63 -8.50 5.61
C TRP A 76 -9.65 -7.90 6.55
N PRO A 77 -10.40 -6.86 6.15
CA PRO A 77 -11.66 -6.54 6.80
C PRO A 77 -12.65 -7.69 6.58
N VAL A 78 -13.28 -8.19 7.64
CA VAL A 78 -14.12 -9.39 7.56
C VAL A 78 -15.41 -9.25 8.35
N ARG A 79 -16.47 -9.93 7.92
CA ARG A 79 -17.62 -10.21 8.79
C ARG A 79 -17.37 -11.52 9.52
N ALA A 80 -17.53 -11.50 10.84
CA ALA A 80 -17.34 -12.66 11.68
C ALA A 80 -18.50 -12.84 12.66
N ARG A 81 -18.78 -14.10 13.00
CA ARG A 81 -19.81 -14.48 13.98
C ARG A 81 -19.25 -15.50 14.96
N ARG A 82 -19.63 -15.38 16.22
CA ARG A 82 -19.35 -16.38 17.24
C ARG A 82 -20.45 -17.43 17.24
N LYS A 83 -20.10 -18.69 17.00
CA LYS A 83 -21.05 -19.81 17.21
C LYS A 83 -21.41 -19.89 18.70
N PRO A 84 -22.64 -20.26 19.03
CA PRO A 84 -23.03 -20.42 20.43
C PRO A 84 -22.23 -21.55 21.09
N ASP A 85 -22.05 -21.42 22.41
CA ASP A 85 -21.53 -22.50 23.24
C ASP A 85 -22.54 -23.66 23.26
N TRP A 86 -22.06 -24.89 23.16
CA TRP A 86 -22.88 -26.10 23.16
C TRP A 86 -23.12 -26.57 24.59
N HIS A 87 -24.38 -26.74 24.97
CA HIS A 87 -24.80 -27.09 26.33
C HIS A 87 -25.69 -28.33 26.35
N ILE A 88 -25.55 -29.18 27.37
CA ILE A 88 -26.51 -30.24 27.72
C ILE A 88 -26.83 -30.09 29.21
N LEU A 89 -28.11 -30.10 29.57
CA LEU A 89 -28.57 -29.97 30.96
C LEU A 89 -27.92 -28.80 31.73
N LYS A 90 -27.78 -27.64 31.05
CA LYS A 90 -27.12 -26.42 31.55
C LYS A 90 -25.60 -26.52 31.75
N PHE A 91 -24.97 -27.66 31.50
CA PHE A 91 -23.52 -27.81 31.47
C PHE A 91 -22.98 -27.46 30.10
N ARG A 92 -21.99 -26.55 30.05
CA ARG A 92 -21.27 -26.22 28.82
C ARG A 92 -20.31 -27.35 28.47
N ILE A 93 -20.57 -28.02 27.35
CA ILE A 93 -19.76 -29.16 26.86
C ILE A 93 -18.72 -28.70 25.84
N ARG A 94 -19.05 -27.69 25.04
CA ARG A 94 -18.12 -27.17 24.05
C ARG A 94 -18.26 -25.66 23.95
N ARG A 95 -17.15 -24.94 24.03
CA ARG A 95 -17.14 -23.50 23.75
C ARG A 95 -17.36 -23.28 22.26
N GLY A 96 -18.21 -22.33 21.93
CA GLY A 96 -18.48 -21.94 20.55
C GLY A 96 -17.22 -21.32 19.93
N SER A 97 -17.00 -21.60 18.64
CA SER A 97 -15.86 -21.07 17.89
C SER A 97 -16.26 -19.81 17.13
N TRP A 98 -15.28 -18.99 16.79
CA TRP A 98 -15.47 -17.93 15.80
C TRP A 98 -15.50 -18.53 14.40
N MET A 99 -16.26 -17.89 13.52
CA MET A 99 -16.36 -18.21 12.11
C MET A 99 -16.37 -16.91 11.33
N ILE A 100 -15.46 -16.80 10.37
CA ILE A 100 -15.46 -15.73 9.38
C ILE A 100 -16.51 -16.10 8.34
N THR A 101 -17.48 -15.22 8.14
CA THR A 101 -18.59 -15.43 7.20
C THR A 101 -18.29 -14.86 5.83
N GLU A 102 -17.55 -13.77 5.78
CA GLU A 102 -17.25 -13.03 4.54
C GLU A 102 -15.97 -12.21 4.72
N ARG A 103 -15.11 -12.18 3.70
CA ARG A 103 -14.03 -11.20 3.59
C ARG A 103 -14.53 -10.07 2.70
N ILE A 104 -14.39 -8.84 3.16
CA ILE A 104 -14.79 -7.64 2.40
C ILE A 104 -13.68 -7.38 1.40
N ARG A 105 -13.80 -8.00 0.23
CA ARG A 105 -12.91 -7.84 -0.92
C ARG A 105 -13.65 -8.19 -2.20
N SER A 106 -13.19 -7.64 -3.31
CA SER A 106 -13.63 -8.01 -4.65
C SER A 106 -12.41 -8.29 -5.51
N GLU A 107 -12.43 -9.35 -6.31
CA GLU A 107 -11.33 -9.71 -7.19
C GLU A 107 -11.90 -10.03 -8.57
N SER A 108 -11.38 -9.36 -9.58
CA SER A 108 -11.70 -9.56 -10.99
C SER A 108 -10.47 -10.10 -11.71
N LYS A 109 -10.56 -10.34 -13.03
CA LYS A 109 -9.40 -10.82 -13.80
C LYS A 109 -8.28 -9.79 -13.95
N THR A 110 -8.60 -8.51 -13.74
CA THR A 110 -7.72 -7.38 -14.07
C THR A 110 -7.62 -6.36 -12.95
N SER A 111 -8.39 -6.53 -11.87
CA SER A 111 -8.38 -5.63 -10.73
C SER A 111 -8.74 -6.34 -9.43
N GLU A 112 -8.18 -5.85 -8.33
CA GLU A 112 -8.50 -6.28 -6.98
C GLU A 112 -8.86 -5.07 -6.12
N THR A 113 -9.94 -5.20 -5.36
CA THR A 113 -10.34 -4.23 -4.35
C THR A 113 -9.77 -4.63 -3.00
N GLN A 114 -8.96 -3.77 -2.42
CA GLN A 114 -8.33 -3.95 -1.12
C GLN A 114 -8.66 -2.79 -0.19
N TRP A 115 -8.44 -2.99 1.11
CA TRP A 115 -8.55 -1.90 2.07
C TRP A 115 -7.38 -0.92 1.88
N ILE A 116 -7.64 0.39 1.95
CA ILE A 116 -6.63 1.44 1.69
C ILE A 116 -5.38 1.34 2.59
N TYR A 117 -5.51 0.80 3.81
CA TYR A 117 -4.40 0.59 4.73
C TYR A 117 -3.78 -0.81 4.63
N SER A 118 -4.02 -1.59 3.58
CA SER A 118 -3.44 -2.94 3.48
C SER A 118 -1.90 -2.88 3.40
N ASP A 119 -1.37 -2.00 2.56
CA ASP A 119 0.08 -1.83 2.38
C ASP A 119 0.80 -1.19 3.56
N ASP A 120 0.08 -0.39 4.33
CA ASP A 120 0.51 0.15 5.61
C ASP A 120 1.02 -0.94 6.57
N PHE A 121 0.47 -2.15 6.53
CA PHE A 121 0.94 -3.28 7.36
C PHE A 121 2.12 -4.03 6.72
N ASN A 122 2.20 -4.06 5.39
CA ASN A 122 3.38 -4.54 4.68
C ASN A 122 4.61 -3.67 5.04
N MET A 123 4.45 -2.35 4.99
CA MET A 123 5.47 -1.39 5.38
C MET A 123 5.84 -1.49 6.86
N LEU A 124 4.87 -1.67 7.75
CA LEU A 124 5.11 -1.94 9.17
C LEU A 124 5.99 -3.19 9.36
N PHE A 125 5.71 -4.27 8.64
CA PHE A 125 6.49 -5.50 8.72
C PHE A 125 7.92 -5.33 8.20
N ILE A 126 8.11 -4.63 7.07
CA ILE A 126 9.44 -4.42 6.49
C ILE A 126 10.29 -3.49 7.38
N SER A 127 9.73 -2.37 7.82
CA SER A 127 10.42 -1.35 8.62
C SER A 127 10.89 -1.87 9.98
N SER A 128 10.22 -2.88 10.51
CA SER A 128 10.54 -3.47 11.80
C SER A 128 11.64 -4.56 11.73
N GLY A 129 12.18 -4.81 10.53
CA GLY A 129 13.44 -5.55 10.33
C GLY A 129 13.29 -7.07 10.22
N GLY A 130 12.07 -7.60 10.08
CA GLY A 130 11.79 -9.00 9.73
C GLY A 130 12.20 -10.05 10.77
N ARG A 131 12.69 -9.63 11.96
CA ARG A 131 13.10 -10.50 13.08
C ARG A 131 12.03 -10.56 14.18
N HIS A 132 10.77 -10.50 13.81
CA HIS A 132 9.69 -10.55 14.78
C HIS A 132 9.48 -11.98 15.27
N ASP A 133 9.32 -12.13 16.58
CA ASP A 133 8.51 -13.24 17.06
C ASP A 133 7.03 -12.99 16.69
N GLY A 134 6.26 -14.06 16.57
CA GLY A 134 4.87 -13.97 16.11
C GLY A 134 3.96 -13.16 17.04
N ALA A 135 4.28 -13.09 18.33
CA ALA A 135 3.47 -12.34 19.31
C ALA A 135 3.74 -10.83 19.20
N MET A 136 5.01 -10.44 19.03
CA MET A 136 5.42 -9.07 18.75
C MET A 136 4.78 -8.57 17.45
N LEU A 137 4.86 -9.34 16.36
CA LEU A 137 4.25 -8.97 15.08
C LEU A 137 2.73 -8.81 15.21
N ALA A 138 2.05 -9.77 15.86
CA ALA A 138 0.61 -9.66 16.09
C ALA A 138 0.26 -8.43 16.95
N SER A 139 1.08 -8.09 17.95
CA SER A 139 0.87 -6.92 18.80
C SER A 139 1.00 -5.62 18.01
N LEU A 140 2.06 -5.47 17.19
CA LEU A 140 2.25 -4.30 16.32
C LEU A 140 1.07 -4.09 15.35
N ILE A 141 0.59 -5.19 14.74
CA ILE A 141 -0.57 -5.14 13.85
C ILE A 141 -1.83 -4.72 14.62
N VAL A 142 -2.07 -5.29 15.80
CA VAL A 142 -3.23 -4.93 16.64
C VAL A 142 -3.17 -3.47 17.09
N GLU A 143 -2.00 -2.97 17.48
CA GLU A 143 -1.79 -1.57 17.88
C GLU A 143 -2.07 -0.62 16.71
N LYS A 144 -1.52 -0.91 15.52
CA LYS A 144 -1.78 -0.11 14.31
C LYS A 144 -3.26 -0.14 13.92
N LEU A 145 -3.90 -1.30 13.97
CA LEU A 145 -5.35 -1.43 13.76
C LEU A 145 -6.15 -0.57 14.74
N HIS A 146 -5.77 -0.57 16.02
CA HIS A 146 -6.47 0.23 17.02
C HIS A 146 -6.30 1.72 16.79
N ALA A 147 -5.10 2.16 16.41
CA ALA A 147 -4.82 3.55 16.04
C ALA A 147 -5.66 4.00 14.83
N ILE A 148 -5.72 3.19 13.77
CA ILE A 148 -6.57 3.46 12.60
C ILE A 148 -8.03 3.54 13.02
N ALA A 149 -8.55 2.53 13.72
CA ALA A 149 -9.94 2.51 14.16
C ALA A 149 -10.29 3.71 15.06
N GLN A 150 -9.36 4.13 15.94
CA GLN A 150 -9.54 5.31 16.78
C GLN A 150 -9.56 6.60 15.96
N SER A 151 -8.68 6.76 14.98
CA SER A 151 -8.60 7.93 14.10
C SER A 151 -9.87 8.14 13.27
N ILE A 152 -10.43 7.03 12.74
CA ILE A 152 -11.69 7.03 12.01
C ILE A 152 -12.82 7.45 12.94
N ARG A 153 -12.88 6.88 14.15
CA ARG A 153 -13.89 7.25 15.15
C ARG A 153 -13.84 8.71 15.58
N SER A 154 -12.65 9.29 15.67
CA SER A 154 -12.49 10.71 16.05
C SER A 154 -12.82 11.67 14.91
N GLY A 155 -13.14 11.17 13.70
CA GLY A 155 -13.42 12.00 12.53
C GLY A 155 -12.16 12.61 11.91
N SER A 156 -10.98 12.05 12.20
CA SER A 156 -9.70 12.48 11.61
C SER A 156 -8.90 11.25 11.24
N PRO A 157 -9.27 10.57 10.14
CA PRO A 157 -8.61 9.33 9.72
C PRO A 157 -7.11 9.57 9.49
N LEU A 158 -6.28 8.63 9.94
CA LEU A 158 -4.86 8.63 9.58
C LEU A 158 -4.72 8.53 8.05
N LEU A 159 -3.77 9.25 7.47
CA LEU A 159 -3.46 9.08 6.05
C LEU A 159 -2.80 7.71 5.84
N SER A 160 -3.28 6.98 4.84
CA SER A 160 -2.62 5.77 4.36
C SER A 160 -1.33 6.10 3.62
N GLU A 161 -0.44 5.12 3.47
CA GLU A 161 0.75 5.25 2.61
C GLU A 161 0.38 5.58 1.16
N PHE A 162 -0.72 5.03 0.66
CA PHE A 162 -1.25 5.37 -0.67
C PHE A 162 -1.56 6.88 -0.76
N GLU A 163 -2.30 7.43 0.21
CA GLU A 163 -2.66 8.85 0.22
C GLU A 163 -1.44 9.75 0.42
N ASN A 164 -0.45 9.30 1.23
CA ASN A 164 0.82 10.01 1.37
C ASN A 164 1.57 10.06 0.03
N GLN A 165 1.67 8.95 -0.68
CA GLN A 165 2.31 8.88 -1.99
C GLN A 165 1.58 9.72 -3.04
N GLN A 166 0.24 9.68 -3.06
CA GLN A 166 -0.56 10.50 -3.96
C GLN A 166 -0.34 11.99 -3.67
N SER A 167 -0.37 12.39 -2.40
CA SER A 167 -0.12 13.78 -1.98
C SER A 167 1.29 14.25 -2.39
N CYS A 168 2.30 13.40 -2.19
CA CYS A 168 3.67 13.68 -2.64
C CYS A 168 3.74 13.85 -4.16
N ARG A 169 3.11 12.94 -4.93
CA ARG A 169 3.09 13.02 -6.40
C ARG A 169 2.42 14.29 -6.89
N SER A 170 1.29 14.70 -6.30
CA SER A 170 0.61 15.94 -6.63
C SER A 170 1.50 17.16 -6.36
N ALA A 171 2.14 17.23 -5.19
CA ALA A 171 3.06 18.31 -4.86
C ALA A 171 4.26 18.39 -5.82
N PHE A 172 4.84 17.24 -6.20
CA PHE A 172 5.88 17.21 -7.23
C PHE A 172 5.34 17.65 -8.59
N GLY A 173 4.14 17.21 -8.97
CA GLY A 173 3.49 17.63 -10.21
C GLY A 173 3.30 19.14 -10.29
N GLU A 174 2.90 19.79 -9.21
CA GLU A 174 2.80 21.25 -9.10
C GLU A 174 4.18 21.92 -9.22
N ILE A 175 5.18 21.45 -8.47
CA ILE A 175 6.56 21.99 -8.56
C ILE A 175 7.13 21.85 -9.97
N PHE A 176 6.88 20.72 -10.64
CA PHE A 176 7.34 20.50 -12.02
C PHE A 176 6.54 21.34 -13.01
N ALA A 177 5.22 21.49 -12.86
CA ALA A 177 4.44 22.38 -13.70
C ALA A 177 4.94 23.82 -13.57
N ASP A 178 5.09 24.32 -12.35
CA ASP A 178 5.56 25.68 -12.08
C ASP A 178 7.02 25.89 -12.53
N GLY A 179 7.88 24.90 -12.33
CA GLY A 179 9.30 24.94 -12.70
C GLY A 179 9.54 24.80 -14.20
N VAL A 180 8.82 23.91 -14.89
CA VAL A 180 8.92 23.72 -16.35
C VAL A 180 8.24 24.88 -17.08
N GLU A 181 7.06 25.31 -16.64
CA GLU A 181 6.35 26.44 -17.25
C GLU A 181 7.10 27.77 -17.03
N GLY A 182 7.82 27.90 -15.90
CA GLY A 182 8.71 29.02 -15.60
C GLY A 182 10.06 28.98 -16.36
N ALA A 183 10.73 27.82 -16.43
CA ALA A 183 12.09 27.72 -17.01
C ALA A 183 12.12 27.66 -18.54
N PHE A 184 11.08 27.12 -19.19
CA PHE A 184 11.11 26.90 -20.65
C PHE A 184 10.50 28.05 -21.47
N ARG A 185 9.73 28.96 -20.86
CA ARG A 185 9.13 30.13 -21.54
C ARG A 185 10.16 31.13 -22.09
N ASP A 186 11.32 31.22 -21.46
CA ASP A 186 12.41 32.14 -21.84
C ASP A 186 13.45 31.53 -22.79
N THR A 187 13.35 30.23 -23.09
CA THR A 187 14.23 29.60 -24.08
C THR A 187 13.65 29.76 -25.48
N GLY A 188 14.43 30.35 -26.40
CA GLY A 188 13.99 30.63 -27.79
C GLY A 188 13.49 29.41 -28.57
N VAL A 189 13.87 28.20 -28.14
CA VAL A 189 13.49 26.91 -28.73
C VAL A 189 11.99 26.62 -28.53
N TYR A 190 11.44 26.89 -27.34
CA TYR A 190 10.01 26.65 -27.07
C TYR A 190 9.11 27.64 -27.80
N ARG A 191 9.56 28.89 -27.98
CA ARG A 191 8.80 29.92 -28.70
C ARG A 191 8.65 29.58 -30.19
N GLN A 192 9.67 28.96 -30.79
CA GLN A 192 9.62 28.43 -32.17
C GLN A 192 8.76 27.17 -32.29
N HIS A 193 8.83 26.25 -31.31
CA HIS A 193 7.97 25.06 -31.32
C HIS A 193 6.48 25.39 -31.11
N ALA A 194 6.14 26.31 -30.21
CA ALA A 194 4.75 26.74 -29.98
C ALA A 194 4.12 27.43 -31.21
N SER A 195 4.93 28.13 -32.01
CA SER A 195 4.49 28.75 -33.27
C SER A 195 4.35 27.73 -34.40
N ALA A 196 5.16 26.67 -34.43
CA ALA A 196 4.99 25.54 -35.35
C ALA A 196 3.71 24.72 -35.06
N ILE A 197 3.43 24.43 -33.78
CA ILE A 197 2.23 23.68 -33.36
C ILE A 197 0.95 24.48 -33.67
N SER A 198 0.95 25.79 -33.42
CA SER A 198 -0.18 26.66 -33.77
C SER A 198 -0.47 26.69 -35.28
N ALA A 199 0.56 26.59 -36.12
CA ALA A 199 0.40 26.53 -37.57
C ALA A 199 -0.14 25.17 -38.05
N GLU A 200 0.26 24.07 -37.42
CA GLU A 200 -0.24 22.72 -37.74
C GLU A 200 -1.70 22.51 -37.30
N LEU A 201 -2.10 23.06 -36.14
CA LEU A 201 -3.50 23.06 -35.69
C LEU A 201 -4.40 23.89 -36.60
N ALA A 202 -3.92 25.05 -37.07
CA ALA A 202 -4.64 25.88 -38.04
C ALA A 202 -4.79 25.21 -39.42
N ALA A 203 -3.88 24.30 -39.79
CA ALA A 203 -3.92 23.53 -41.03
C ALA A 203 -4.81 22.28 -40.98
N GLY A 204 -5.47 22.02 -39.83
CA GLY A 204 -6.54 21.01 -39.73
C GLY A 204 -6.06 19.55 -39.75
N ASN A 205 -4.81 19.26 -39.37
CA ASN A 205 -4.28 17.90 -39.35
C ASN A 205 -4.01 17.42 -37.90
N PRO A 206 -5.04 16.98 -37.15
CA PRO A 206 -4.96 16.74 -35.70
C PRO A 206 -4.16 15.49 -35.30
N ARG A 207 -3.68 14.68 -36.24
CA ARG A 207 -3.06 13.37 -35.94
C ARG A 207 -1.61 13.41 -35.45
N HIS A 208 -0.94 14.57 -35.46
CA HIS A 208 0.44 14.70 -34.96
C HIS A 208 0.60 15.52 -33.68
N ALA A 209 -0.43 16.25 -33.24
CA ALA A 209 -0.32 17.10 -32.06
C ALA A 209 -0.35 16.33 -30.73
N GLU A 210 -1.00 15.16 -30.67
CA GLU A 210 -1.19 14.41 -29.42
C GLU A 210 -0.12 13.34 -29.16
N SER A 211 0.70 12.96 -30.15
CA SER A 211 1.70 11.89 -29.95
C SER A 211 3.06 12.38 -29.41
N GLY A 212 3.25 13.69 -29.24
CA GLY A 212 4.56 14.27 -28.91
C GLY A 212 4.90 14.30 -27.42
N ILE A 213 3.90 14.40 -26.53
CA ILE A 213 4.15 14.67 -25.11
C ILE A 213 3.86 13.44 -24.24
N ASN A 214 2.82 12.64 -24.57
CA ASN A 214 2.38 11.51 -23.73
C ASN A 214 2.58 10.12 -24.39
N GLY A 215 3.21 10.05 -25.56
CA GLY A 215 3.33 8.79 -26.33
C GLY A 215 4.47 7.85 -25.95
N ASN A 216 5.42 8.29 -25.10
CA ASN A 216 6.67 7.56 -24.82
C ASN A 216 6.86 7.20 -23.34
N HIS A 217 5.81 6.78 -22.63
CA HIS A 217 5.98 5.97 -21.40
C HIS A 217 6.32 4.49 -21.71
N GLY A 218 6.93 4.23 -22.86
CA GLY A 218 7.68 3.00 -23.07
C GLY A 218 8.98 3.10 -22.28
N ARG A 219 9.22 2.12 -21.41
CA ARG A 219 10.51 1.83 -20.76
C ARG A 219 11.68 2.39 -21.59
N ALA A 220 12.41 3.36 -21.05
CA ALA A 220 13.66 3.80 -21.66
C ALA A 220 14.62 2.61 -21.66
N VAL A 221 14.73 1.92 -22.80
CA VAL A 221 15.75 0.88 -23.01
C VAL A 221 17.03 1.64 -23.38
N MET A 222 17.85 1.95 -22.39
CA MET A 222 19.18 2.49 -22.62
C MET A 222 20.08 1.38 -23.18
N SER A 223 20.87 1.71 -24.20
CA SER A 223 21.92 0.81 -24.66
C SER A 223 22.99 0.64 -23.57
N ASN A 224 23.64 -0.53 -23.50
CA ASN A 224 24.73 -0.78 -22.54
C ASN A 224 25.86 0.26 -22.65
N GLN A 225 26.01 0.90 -23.81
CA GLN A 225 27.02 1.93 -24.06
C GLN A 225 26.64 3.27 -23.42
N GLN A 226 25.35 3.64 -23.42
CA GLN A 226 24.84 4.84 -22.73
C GLN A 226 24.75 4.66 -21.21
N ALA A 227 24.55 3.44 -20.73
CA ALA A 227 24.59 3.13 -19.30
C ALA A 227 26.02 3.21 -18.72
N ALA A 228 27.05 2.95 -19.54
CA ALA A 228 28.45 3.05 -19.14
C ALA A 228 28.91 4.51 -18.95
N ASP A 229 28.39 5.44 -19.75
CA ASP A 229 28.69 6.88 -19.63
C ASP A 229 27.96 7.56 -18.46
N LEU A 230 27.01 6.86 -17.81
CA LEU A 230 26.28 7.32 -16.63
C LEU A 230 26.91 6.85 -15.31
N ALA A 231 28.11 6.28 -15.35
CA ALA A 231 28.87 5.90 -14.17
C ALA A 231 29.34 7.18 -13.44
N VAL A 232 28.45 7.75 -12.63
CA VAL A 232 28.80 8.81 -11.70
C VAL A 232 29.57 8.17 -10.55
N ASP A 233 30.87 8.42 -10.49
CA ASP A 233 31.67 8.10 -9.31
C ASP A 233 31.27 9.06 -8.20
N ILE A 234 30.49 8.56 -7.25
CA ILE A 234 29.96 9.33 -6.10
C ILE A 234 31.11 10.03 -5.35
N ASN A 235 32.33 9.47 -5.39
CA ASN A 235 33.51 10.06 -4.73
C ASN A 235 34.06 11.32 -5.43
N GLN A 236 33.63 11.59 -6.67
CA GLN A 236 34.03 12.78 -7.45
C GLN A 236 33.05 13.94 -7.33
N ILE A 237 31.97 13.77 -6.56
CA ILE A 237 31.03 14.85 -6.28
C ILE A 237 31.63 15.70 -5.14
N GLU A 238 32.24 16.85 -5.49
CA GLU A 238 32.88 17.78 -4.53
C GLU A 238 31.93 18.18 -3.38
N GLU A 239 30.63 18.30 -3.66
CA GLU A 239 29.59 18.67 -2.69
C GLU A 239 29.38 17.62 -1.59
N LEU A 240 29.79 16.36 -1.82
CA LEU A 240 29.76 15.28 -0.83
C LEU A 240 31.07 15.14 -0.03
N GLN A 241 32.11 15.91 -0.39
CA GLN A 241 33.38 15.88 0.34
C GLN A 241 33.39 16.83 1.54
N ASP A 242 32.53 17.85 1.55
CA ASP A 242 32.36 18.76 2.69
C ASP A 242 31.06 18.46 3.46
N LEU A 243 31.04 17.30 4.14
CA LEU A 243 29.99 16.91 5.07
C LEU A 243 30.32 17.33 6.52
N SER A 244 31.16 18.36 6.69
CA SER A 244 31.54 18.87 8.02
C SER A 244 30.34 19.38 8.83
N TRP A 245 29.25 19.76 8.16
CA TRP A 245 27.99 20.22 8.75
C TRP A 245 27.07 19.08 9.27
N LEU A 246 27.39 17.81 9.04
CA LEU A 246 26.63 16.66 9.56
C LEU A 246 27.06 16.23 10.98
N ASN A 247 28.08 16.88 11.55
CA ASN A 247 28.63 16.53 12.86
C ASN A 247 28.41 17.61 13.95
N ASP A 248 27.48 18.55 13.74
CA ASP A 248 27.04 19.50 14.78
C ASP A 248 25.66 19.13 15.37
#